data_AF-A0A0L0LDE9-F1
#
_entry.id   AF-A0A0L0LDE9-F1
#
_cell.length_a   1.000
_cell.length_b   1.000
_cell.length_c   1.000
_cell.angle_alpha   90.00
_cell.angle_beta   90.00
_cell.angle_gamma   90.00
#
_symmetry.space_group_name_H-M   'P 1'
#
loop_
_entity.id
_entity.type
_entity.pdbx_description
1 polymer ?
#
loop_
_entity_poly.entity_id
_entity_poly.type
_entity_poly.pdbx_seq_one_letter_code
_entity_poly.pdbx_strand_id
1 'polypeptide(L)'
;MHKISKIVGREILDSRGNPTVEVDLYLSNGSMGRAAVPSGASTGSHEACELRDGDKKRYGGKGVLKAVVNVNTAILKALKGKNFDQVSLDDTLIKLDGTENKTKLG
;
A
#
# COMPACT_ATOMS: atom_id res chain seq x y z
N MET A 1 -3.02 -19.24 14.40
CA MET A 1 -2.99 -18.19 13.37
C MET A 1 -1.66 -18.24 12.63
N HIS A 2 -1.69 -18.04 11.31
CA HIS A 2 -0.47 -17.97 10.51
C HIS A 2 0.15 -16.58 10.59
N LYS A 3 1.48 -16.52 10.50
CA LYS A 3 2.23 -15.25 10.60
C LYS A 3 2.54 -14.71 9.22
N ILE A 4 2.62 -13.39 9.09
CA ILE A 4 3.09 -12.73 7.86
C ILE A 4 4.57 -13.05 7.68
N SER A 5 4.91 -13.69 6.55
CA SER A 5 6.28 -14.09 6.22
C SER A 5 6.94 -13.12 5.23
N LYS A 6 6.18 -12.61 4.26
CA LYS A 6 6.66 -11.71 3.20
C LYS A 6 5.53 -10.79 2.73
N ILE A 7 5.88 -9.56 2.37
CA ILE A 7 5.01 -8.59 1.68
C ILE A 7 5.80 -8.06 0.49
N VAL A 8 5.16 -7.93 -0.67
CA VAL A 8 5.77 -7.40 -1.90
C VAL A 8 4.82 -6.43 -2.57
N GLY A 9 5.19 -5.15 -2.60
CA GLY A 9 4.50 -4.11 -3.37
C GLY A 9 5.11 -3.92 -4.76
N ARG A 10 4.28 -3.58 -5.73
CA ARG A 10 4.68 -3.23 -7.11
C ARG A 10 3.75 -2.18 -7.71
N GLU A 11 4.27 -1.47 -8.72
CA GLU A 11 3.48 -0.57 -9.56
C GLU A 11 2.87 -1.37 -10.72
N ILE A 12 1.55 -1.28 -10.89
CA ILE A 12 0.79 -1.81 -12.03
C ILE A 12 -0.02 -0.68 -12.68
N LEU A 13 -0.76 -0.96 -13.75
CA LEU A 13 -1.65 0.01 -14.39
C LEU A 13 -3.13 -0.28 -14.07
N ASP A 14 -3.89 0.78 -13.77
CA ASP A 14 -5.35 0.73 -13.63
C ASP A 14 -6.05 0.63 -15.00
N SER A 15 -7.38 0.52 -14.99
CA SER A 15 -8.19 0.41 -16.21
C SER A 15 -8.12 1.64 -17.13
N ARG A 16 -7.57 2.76 -16.66
CA ARG A 16 -7.34 3.99 -17.42
C ARG A 16 -5.87 4.17 -17.83
N GLY A 17 -5.02 3.18 -17.57
CA GLY A 17 -3.60 3.23 -17.86
C GLY A 17 -2.79 4.13 -16.92
N ASN A 18 -3.33 4.50 -15.75
CA ASN A 18 -2.57 5.23 -14.74
C ASN A 18 -1.90 4.25 -13.76
N PRO A 19 -0.70 4.57 -13.24
CA PRO A 19 -0.08 3.75 -12.21
C PRO A 19 -0.96 3.58 -10.96
N THR A 20 -0.93 2.38 -10.37
CA THR A 20 -1.49 2.08 -9.05
C THR A 20 -0.67 0.99 -8.34
N VAL A 21 -0.90 0.81 -7.04
CA VAL A 21 -0.17 -0.15 -6.20
C VAL A 21 -0.89 -1.50 -6.18
N GLU A 22 -0.12 -2.57 -6.34
CA GLU A 22 -0.54 -3.94 -6.04
C GLU A 22 0.38 -4.53 -4.96
N VAL A 23 -0.21 -5.29 -4.03
CA VAL A 23 0.52 -5.93 -2.93
C VAL A 23 0.22 -7.42 -2.89
N ASP A 24 1.28 -8.23 -2.79
CA ASP A 24 1.20 -9.63 -2.36
C ASP A 24 1.55 -9.74 -0.89
N LEU A 25 0.78 -10.54 -0.15
CA LEU A 25 1.05 -10.92 1.23
C LEU A 25 1.14 -12.44 1.33
N TYR A 26 2.22 -12.93 1.92
CA TYR A 26 2.48 -14.35 2.13
C TYR A 26 2.44 -14.67 3.62
N LEU A 27 1.84 -15.80 3.95
CA LEU A 27 1.77 -16.34 5.31
C LEU A 27 2.77 -17.49 5.50
N SER A 28 3.04 -17.82 6.76
CA SER A 28 4.01 -18.87 7.14
C SER A 28 3.59 -20.28 6.74
N ASN A 29 2.33 -20.51 6.37
CA ASN A 29 1.82 -21.78 5.85
C ASN A 29 1.85 -21.88 4.32
N GLY A 30 2.37 -20.86 3.63
CA GLY A 30 2.40 -20.79 2.16
C GLY A 30 1.16 -20.16 1.51
N SER A 31 0.12 -19.82 2.28
CA SER A 31 -1.02 -19.05 1.73
C SER A 31 -0.54 -17.68 1.22
N MET A 32 -1.13 -17.23 0.12
CA MET A 32 -0.83 -15.94 -0.51
C MET A 32 -2.12 -15.22 -0.89
N GLY A 33 -2.17 -13.92 -0.61
CA GLY A 33 -3.24 -13.02 -1.06
C GLY A 33 -2.65 -11.87 -1.86
N ARG A 34 -3.39 -11.41 -2.88
CA ARG A 34 -3.02 -10.30 -3.76
C ARG A 34 -4.16 -9.30 -3.85
N ALA A 35 -3.84 -8.02 -3.76
CA ALA A 35 -4.81 -6.94 -3.94
C ALA A 35 -4.18 -5.76 -4.68
N ALA A 36 -4.94 -5.19 -5.61
CA ALA A 36 -4.63 -3.93 -6.28
C ALA A 36 -5.59 -2.85 -5.79
N VAL A 37 -5.07 -1.63 -5.58
CA VAL A 37 -5.87 -0.51 -5.09
C VAL A 37 -6.49 0.24 -6.28
N PRO A 38 -7.81 0.45 -6.34
CA PRO A 38 -8.42 1.27 -7.38
C PRO A 38 -8.09 2.74 -7.17
N SER A 39 -8.04 3.52 -8.25
CA SER A 39 -7.83 4.96 -8.19
C SER A 39 -9.07 5.73 -8.64
N GLY A 40 -9.58 6.61 -7.77
CA GLY A 40 -10.71 7.48 -8.09
C GLY A 40 -10.34 8.59 -9.08
N ALA A 41 -11.28 9.00 -9.94
CA ALA A 41 -11.11 10.22 -10.76
C ALA A 41 -11.43 11.50 -9.97
N SER A 42 -12.36 11.39 -9.01
CA SER A 42 -12.84 12.47 -8.17
C SER A 42 -12.52 12.12 -6.73
N THR A 43 -11.44 12.70 -6.20
CA THR A 43 -11.05 12.55 -4.80
C THR A 43 -11.52 13.77 -4.03
N GLY A 44 -12.45 13.59 -3.09
CA GLY A 44 -12.82 14.64 -2.15
C GLY A 44 -11.65 15.05 -1.26
N SER A 45 -11.61 16.30 -0.81
CA SER A 45 -10.54 16.82 0.08
C SER A 45 -10.48 16.15 1.45
N HIS A 46 -11.50 15.37 1.81
CA HIS A 46 -11.60 14.62 3.07
C HIS A 46 -11.34 13.12 2.90
N GLU A 47 -10.99 12.66 1.69
CA GLU A 47 -10.60 11.27 1.47
C GLU A 47 -9.17 11.01 1.97
N ALA A 48 -8.86 9.75 2.25
CA ALA A 48 -7.49 9.34 2.54
C ALA A 48 -6.58 9.65 1.34
N CYS A 49 -5.33 10.01 1.63
CA CYS A 49 -4.39 10.48 0.61
C CYS A 49 -3.88 9.33 -0.25
N GLU A 50 -4.17 9.37 -1.55
CA GLU A 50 -3.48 8.54 -2.53
C GLU A 50 -2.12 9.16 -2.87
N LEU A 51 -1.02 8.56 -2.37
CA LEU A 51 0.32 9.11 -2.55
C LEU A 51 0.83 8.94 -3.99
N ARG A 52 1.01 10.07 -4.68
CA ARG A 52 1.59 10.15 -6.03
C ARG A 52 3.04 10.65 -6.02
N ASP A 53 3.83 10.21 -6.99
CA ASP A 53 5.24 10.54 -7.09
C ASP A 53 5.47 12.01 -7.41
N GLY A 54 4.61 12.61 -8.26
CA GLY A 54 4.73 14.00 -8.72
C GLY A 54 5.79 14.22 -9.81
N ASP A 55 6.51 13.17 -10.24
CA ASP A 55 7.48 13.25 -11.32
C ASP A 55 6.79 13.36 -12.69
N LYS A 56 6.73 14.57 -13.26
CA LYS A 56 6.08 14.83 -14.55
C LYS A 56 6.67 14.02 -15.71
N LYS A 57 7.90 13.52 -15.61
CA LYS A 57 8.52 12.67 -16.64
C LYS A 57 7.95 11.26 -16.66
N ARG A 58 7.31 10.82 -15.58
CA ARG A 58 6.69 9.50 -15.44
C ARG A 58 5.18 9.62 -15.30
N TYR A 59 4.44 9.12 -16.29
CA TYR A 59 2.98 9.09 -16.26
C TYR A 59 2.35 10.46 -15.91
N GLY A 60 2.98 11.56 -16.30
CA GLY A 60 2.52 12.93 -16.00
C GLY A 60 2.47 13.27 -14.50
N GLY A 61 3.29 12.61 -13.66
CA GLY A 61 3.31 12.81 -12.20
C GLY A 61 2.49 11.80 -11.41
N LYS A 62 1.78 10.89 -12.09
CA LYS A 62 0.86 9.91 -11.46
C LYS A 62 1.53 8.61 -11.01
N GLY A 63 2.85 8.49 -11.13
CA GLY A 63 3.60 7.34 -10.59
C GLY A 63 3.30 7.10 -9.11
N VAL A 64 3.50 5.86 -8.64
CA VAL A 64 3.24 5.45 -7.26
C VAL A 64 4.44 4.76 -6.61
N LEU A 65 5.65 5.00 -7.12
CA LEU A 65 6.86 4.35 -6.61
C LEU A 65 7.14 4.66 -5.14
N LYS A 66 6.82 5.86 -4.66
CA LYS A 66 6.93 6.19 -3.23
C LYS A 66 6.05 5.29 -2.36
N ALA A 67 4.80 5.08 -2.75
CA ALA A 67 3.89 4.17 -2.05
C ALA A 67 4.38 2.72 -2.11
N VAL A 68 4.88 2.27 -3.28
CA VAL A 68 5.49 0.94 -3.44
C VAL A 68 6.70 0.76 -2.52
N VAL A 69 7.55 1.79 -2.38
CA VAL A 69 8.68 1.77 -1.44
C VAL A 69 8.19 1.67 0.00
N ASN A 70 7.15 2.40 0.38
CA ASN A 70 6.56 2.34 1.72
C ASN A 70 6.06 0.92 2.07
N VAL A 71 5.42 0.23 1.11
CA VAL A 71 5.01 -1.18 1.24
C VAL A 71 6.23 -2.08 1.49
N ASN A 72 7.24 -1.96 0.64
CA ASN A 72 8.41 -2.85 0.66
C ASN A 72 9.40 -2.56 1.80
N THR A 73 9.23 -1.46 2.52
CA THR A 73 10.13 -1.04 3.60
C THR A 73 9.41 -0.90 4.93
N ALA A 74 8.79 0.26 5.20
CA ALA A 74 8.18 0.60 6.47
C ALA A 74 7.07 -0.39 6.86
N ILE A 75 6.16 -0.69 5.93
CA ILE A 75 5.02 -1.60 6.17
C ILE A 75 5.51 -3.03 6.35
N LEU A 76 6.38 -3.53 5.46
CA LEU A 76 6.99 -4.86 5.61
C LEU A 76 7.66 -5.01 6.98
N LYS A 77 8.47 -4.04 7.39
CA LYS A 77 9.17 -4.06 8.69
C LYS A 77 8.18 -4.10 9.86
N ALA A 78 7.09 -3.35 9.79
CA ALA A 78 6.10 -3.28 10.86
C ALA A 78 5.24 -4.55 10.97
N LEU A 79 4.92 -5.21 9.86
CA LEU A 79 3.97 -6.32 9.83
C LEU A 79 4.61 -7.71 9.82
N LYS A 80 5.88 -7.84 9.39
CA LYS A 80 6.56 -9.13 9.32
C LYS A 80 6.58 -9.81 10.70
N GLY A 81 6.18 -11.08 10.74
CA GLY A 81 6.11 -11.89 11.96
C GLY A 81 4.87 -11.68 12.81
N LYS A 82 3.99 -10.71 12.49
CA LYS A 82 2.68 -10.56 13.14
C LYS A 82 1.72 -11.66 12.72
N ASN A 83 0.76 -11.97 13.59
CA ASN A 83 -0.35 -12.84 13.25
C ASN A 83 -1.22 -12.18 12.18
N PHE A 84 -1.77 -12.98 11.28
CA PHE A 84 -2.78 -12.52 10.33
C PHE A 84 -4.10 -12.29 11.06
N ASP A 85 -4.27 -11.07 11.56
CA ASP A 85 -5.45 -10.56 12.27
C ASP A 85 -5.83 -9.20 11.68
N GLN A 86 -7.00 -9.09 11.06
CA GLN A 86 -7.34 -7.90 10.27
C GLN A 86 -7.28 -6.61 11.10
N VAL A 87 -7.95 -6.59 12.26
CA VAL A 87 -8.04 -5.40 13.12
C VAL A 87 -6.67 -4.99 13.64
N SER A 88 -5.88 -5.94 14.16
CA SER A 88 -4.54 -5.63 14.67
C SER A 88 -3.58 -5.12 13.59
N LEU A 89 -3.69 -5.65 12.37
CA LEU A 89 -2.87 -5.22 11.24
C LEU A 89 -3.25 -3.81 10.79
N ASP A 90 -4.55 -3.53 10.63
CA ASP A 90 -5.04 -2.21 10.22
C ASP A 90 -4.69 -1.14 11.26
N ASP A 91 -4.86 -1.43 12.55
CA ASP A 91 -4.42 -0.55 13.64
C ASP A 91 -2.92 -0.29 13.62
N THR A 92 -2.12 -1.31 13.29
CA THR A 92 -0.67 -1.15 13.16
C THR A 92 -0.32 -0.22 12.01
N LEU A 93 -1.01 -0.35 10.86
CA LEU A 93 -0.80 0.50 9.69
C LEU A 93 -1.20 1.96 9.95
N ILE A 94 -2.35 2.18 10.57
CA ILE A 94 -2.83 3.53 10.96
C ILE A 94 -1.83 4.19 11.91
N LYS A 95 -1.37 3.47 12.93
CA LYS A 95 -0.38 3.99 13.90
C LYS A 95 0.99 4.23 13.27
N LEU A 96 1.41 3.39 12.32
CA LEU A 96 2.68 3.53 11.63
C LEU A 96 2.73 4.79 10.75
N ASP A 97 1.61 5.08 10.09
CA ASP A 97 1.44 6.32 9.34
C ASP A 97 1.43 7.53 10.29
N GLY A 98 0.55 7.51 11.29
CA GLY A 98 0.49 8.53 12.33
C GLY A 98 -0.10 9.87 11.88
N THR A 99 -0.67 9.96 10.68
CA THR A 99 -1.41 11.13 10.19
C THR A 99 -2.90 10.82 10.09
N GLU A 100 -3.76 11.85 10.20
CA GLU A 100 -5.21 11.67 10.14
C GLU A 100 -5.67 11.08 8.80
N ASN A 101 -5.03 11.49 7.70
CA ASN A 101 -5.46 11.15 6.33
C ASN A 101 -4.47 10.25 5.58
N LYS A 102 -3.63 9.49 6.30
CA LYS A 102 -2.67 8.52 5.72
C LYS A 102 -1.64 9.15 4.76
N THR A 103 -1.30 10.42 4.94
CA THR A 103 -0.47 11.19 3.99
C THR A 103 1.01 10.80 4.01
N LYS A 104 1.47 10.10 5.05
CA LYS A 104 2.88 9.74 5.19
C LYS A 104 3.22 8.46 4.42
N LEU A 105 2.37 7.45 4.53
CA LEU A 105 2.53 6.17 3.84
C LEU A 105 1.82 6.13 2.48
N GLY A 106 0.70 6.84 2.35
CA GLY A 106 -0.19 6.76 1.18
C GLY A 106 -1.04 5.51 1.23
#